data_AF-A0A7C2G3P1-F1
#
_entry.id   AF-A0A7C2G3P1-F1
#
_cell.length_a   1.000
_cell.length_b   1.000
_cell.length_c   1.000
_cell.angle_alpha   90.00
_cell.angle_beta   90.00
_cell.angle_gamma   90.00
#
_symmetry.space_group_name_H-M   'P 1'
#
loop_
_entity.id
_entity.type
_entity.pdbx_description
1 polymer ?
#
loop_
_entity_poly.entity_id
_entity_poly.type
_entity_poly.pdbx_seq_one_letter_code
_entity_poly.pdbx_strand_id
1 'polypeptide(L)'
;MKSCLFVLLVLLAIAGVSSGVNPQVTLHISGAVSGDIVLELYQEQAPGTVANFVDYVQSGFYDGLIFHRVIDDFMVQGGGFDPNLVKITPGDPIINESSNVLSNLQGTIAMARTTDPHTATSEFFINDANNLFLDHGSDVKYAEDESQNLNAYFLVGYCVFGRVIDGMDVVAAISAEPTQVEGGMRDVPIDDIIIQSATLDTPVCIEELEGDIDGDCDVDLADFVKLAENWLACNAIEPPCI
;
A
#
# COMPACT_ATOMS: atom_id res chain seq x y z
N MET A 1 43.39 -1.33 50.88
CA MET A 1 42.16 -1.85 50.25
C MET A 1 42.14 -1.33 48.82
N LYS A 2 42.19 -2.23 47.84
CA LYS A 2 42.33 -1.92 46.41
C LYS A 2 40.99 -1.46 45.86
N SER A 3 40.93 -0.24 45.35
CA SER A 3 39.74 0.30 44.68
C SER A 3 39.81 -0.11 43.19
N CYS A 4 39.00 -1.08 42.79
CA CYS A 4 38.78 -1.40 41.38
C CYS A 4 37.62 -0.54 40.87
N LEU A 5 37.95 0.52 40.14
CA LEU A 5 36.98 1.32 39.42
C LEU A 5 36.67 0.61 38.10
N PHE A 6 35.53 -0.08 38.03
CA PHE A 6 34.98 -0.62 36.78
C PHE A 6 34.37 0.54 35.99
N VAL A 7 35.01 0.95 34.90
CA VAL A 7 34.40 1.85 33.90
C VAL A 7 33.52 0.99 33.01
N LEU A 8 32.21 1.08 33.21
CA LEU A 8 31.21 0.45 32.36
C LEU A 8 31.06 1.32 31.11
N LEU A 9 31.62 0.88 29.98
CA LEU A 9 31.45 1.53 28.68
C LEU A 9 30.04 1.18 28.18
N VAL A 10 29.12 2.12 28.28
CA VAL A 10 27.78 1.99 27.67
C VAL A 10 27.94 2.27 26.18
N LEU A 11 27.97 1.21 25.36
CA LEU A 11 27.75 1.34 23.93
C LEU A 11 26.28 1.66 23.72
N LEU A 12 25.99 2.93 23.44
CA LEU A 12 24.70 3.35 22.90
C LEU A 12 24.69 2.89 21.43
N ALA A 13 24.01 1.79 21.15
CA ALA A 13 23.65 1.45 19.78
C ALA A 13 22.64 2.50 19.30
N ILE A 14 23.10 3.43 18.47
CA ILE A 14 22.23 4.29 17.70
C ILE A 14 21.66 3.37 16.62
N ALA A 15 20.42 2.91 16.81
CA ALA A 15 19.69 2.30 15.71
C ALA A 15 19.53 3.39 14.64
N GLY A 16 20.20 3.21 13.50
CA GLY A 16 19.94 4.03 12.33
C GLY A 16 18.48 3.83 11.95
N VAL A 17 17.74 4.93 11.84
CA VAL A 17 16.46 4.92 11.12
C VAL A 17 16.85 4.86 9.65
N SER A 18 16.76 3.67 9.06
CA SER A 18 16.79 3.56 7.61
C SER A 18 15.53 4.23 7.08
N SER A 19 15.68 5.25 6.25
CA SER A 19 14.58 5.80 5.47
C SER A 19 14.57 5.06 4.14
N GLY A 20 14.01 3.85 4.12
CA GLY A 20 13.80 3.12 2.88
C GLY A 20 12.85 3.91 1.97
N VAL A 21 13.13 3.93 0.67
CA VAL A 21 12.18 4.47 -0.31
C VAL A 21 11.01 3.50 -0.41
N ASN A 22 9.79 3.99 -0.24
CA ASN A 22 8.58 3.18 -0.37
C ASN A 22 8.45 2.64 -1.81
N PRO A 23 8.08 1.35 -2.00
CA PRO A 23 7.76 0.79 -3.30
C PRO A 23 6.75 1.61 -4.08
N GLN A 24 6.91 1.71 -5.40
CA GLN A 24 5.91 2.30 -6.28
C GLN A 24 5.36 1.29 -7.28
N VAL A 25 4.05 1.31 -7.48
CA VAL A 25 3.35 0.48 -8.45
C VAL A 25 2.50 1.36 -9.35
N THR A 26 2.65 1.21 -10.66
CA THR A 26 1.77 1.83 -11.65
C THR A 26 0.72 0.83 -12.11
N LEU A 27 -0.56 1.21 -11.99
CA LEU A 27 -1.68 0.50 -12.60
C LEU A 27 -2.03 1.19 -13.92
N HIS A 28 -1.87 0.48 -15.03
CA HIS A 28 -2.25 0.95 -16.35
C HIS A 28 -3.73 0.62 -16.61
N ILE A 29 -4.60 1.62 -16.66
CA ILE A 29 -6.05 1.44 -16.78
C ILE A 29 -6.51 1.64 -18.23
N SER A 30 -7.44 0.79 -18.67
CA SER A 30 -8.09 0.86 -19.99
C SER A 30 -9.57 0.49 -19.92
N GLY A 31 -10.33 0.72 -21.00
CA GLY A 31 -11.77 0.43 -21.07
C GLY A 31 -12.62 1.70 -21.06
N ALA A 32 -13.64 1.76 -20.20
CA ALA A 32 -14.51 2.93 -20.05
C ALA A 32 -13.72 4.19 -19.64
N VAL A 33 -12.73 3.99 -18.76
CA VAL A 33 -11.73 4.99 -18.36
C VAL A 33 -10.35 4.51 -18.79
N SER A 34 -9.45 5.42 -19.13
CA SER A 34 -8.05 5.09 -19.44
C SER A 34 -7.10 6.11 -18.84
N GLY A 35 -5.96 5.63 -18.35
CA GLY A 35 -4.97 6.44 -17.66
C GLY A 35 -4.15 5.60 -16.69
N ASP A 36 -3.12 6.21 -16.11
CA ASP A 36 -2.25 5.53 -15.15
C ASP A 36 -2.62 5.98 -13.73
N ILE A 37 -2.56 5.03 -12.78
CA ILE A 37 -2.67 5.30 -11.35
C ILE A 37 -1.35 4.86 -10.72
N VAL A 38 -0.59 5.80 -10.18
CA VAL A 38 0.69 5.52 -9.54
C VAL A 38 0.48 5.46 -8.02
N LEU A 39 0.89 4.34 -7.43
CA LEU A 39 0.75 4.03 -6.01
C LEU A 39 2.11 4.10 -5.31
N GLU A 40 2.18 4.71 -4.13
CA GLU A 40 3.28 4.57 -3.17
C GLU A 40 2.82 3.62 -2.05
N LEU A 41 3.61 2.57 -1.77
CA LEU A 41 3.26 1.52 -0.81
C LEU A 41 4.04 1.66 0.50
N TYR A 42 3.35 1.57 1.63
CA TYR A 42 3.89 1.81 2.96
C TYR A 42 4.49 0.55 3.58
N GLN A 43 5.65 0.13 3.07
CA GLN A 43 6.29 -1.15 3.43
C GLN A 43 6.62 -1.27 4.92
N GLU A 44 6.99 -0.16 5.58
CA GLU A 44 7.29 -0.19 7.02
C GLU A 44 6.03 -0.37 7.88
N GLN A 45 4.90 0.22 7.46
CA GLN A 45 3.65 0.24 8.22
C GLN A 45 2.79 -1.00 7.95
N ALA A 46 2.88 -1.59 6.76
CA ALA A 46 2.10 -2.77 6.35
C ALA A 46 2.97 -3.81 5.61
N PRO A 47 4.04 -4.33 6.23
CA PRO A 47 5.05 -5.15 5.55
C PRO A 47 4.47 -6.42 4.93
N GLY A 48 3.58 -7.13 5.63
CA GLY A 48 2.96 -8.35 5.10
C GLY A 48 2.00 -8.06 3.94
N THR A 49 1.27 -6.95 4.03
CA THR A 49 0.31 -6.52 3.03
C THR A 49 1.00 -6.03 1.76
N VAL A 50 2.03 -5.20 1.90
CA VAL A 50 2.84 -4.70 0.78
C VAL A 50 3.54 -5.85 0.08
N ALA A 51 4.16 -6.78 0.82
CA ALA A 51 4.78 -7.96 0.22
C ALA A 51 3.78 -8.78 -0.61
N ASN A 52 2.60 -9.08 -0.05
CA ASN A 52 1.53 -9.79 -0.76
C ASN A 52 1.06 -9.04 -2.03
N PHE A 53 0.87 -7.73 -1.95
CA PHE A 53 0.44 -6.95 -3.11
C PHE A 53 1.50 -6.93 -4.21
N VAL A 54 2.77 -6.72 -3.84
CA VAL A 54 3.91 -6.73 -4.77
C VAL A 54 4.08 -8.10 -5.43
N ASP A 55 3.89 -9.20 -4.71
CA ASP A 55 3.93 -10.55 -5.28
C ASP A 55 2.87 -10.76 -6.38
N TYR A 56 1.65 -10.23 -6.18
CA TYR A 56 0.61 -10.27 -7.21
C TYR A 56 0.95 -9.38 -8.42
N VAL A 57 1.53 -8.20 -8.20
CA VAL A 57 2.01 -7.32 -9.28
C VAL A 57 3.09 -8.01 -10.10
N GLN A 58 4.14 -8.53 -9.44
CA GLN A 58 5.29 -9.15 -10.10
C GLN A 58 4.92 -10.45 -10.84
N SER A 59 3.89 -11.16 -10.39
CA SER A 59 3.39 -12.36 -11.07
C SER A 59 2.45 -12.05 -12.25
N GLY A 60 2.10 -10.78 -12.47
CA GLY A 60 1.14 -10.36 -13.50
C GLY A 60 -0.30 -10.77 -13.17
N PHE A 61 -0.62 -11.02 -11.89
CA PHE A 61 -1.93 -11.50 -11.47
C PHE A 61 -3.06 -10.52 -11.79
N TYR A 62 -2.77 -9.22 -11.68
CA TYR A 62 -3.76 -8.16 -11.92
C TYR A 62 -4.01 -7.88 -13.40
N ASP A 63 -3.19 -8.41 -14.30
CA ASP A 63 -3.27 -8.11 -15.73
C ASP A 63 -4.57 -8.63 -16.34
N GLY A 64 -5.37 -7.72 -16.90
CA GLY A 64 -6.67 -8.01 -17.47
C GLY A 64 -7.79 -8.16 -16.45
N LEU A 65 -7.54 -7.96 -15.15
CA LEU A 65 -8.59 -7.92 -14.13
C LEU A 65 -9.30 -6.57 -14.14
N ILE A 66 -10.48 -6.52 -13.53
CA ILE A 66 -11.33 -5.32 -13.54
C ILE A 66 -11.54 -4.70 -12.17
N PHE A 67 -11.90 -3.41 -12.17
CA PHE A 67 -12.64 -2.79 -11.08
C PHE A 67 -14.09 -3.24 -11.15
N HIS A 68 -14.41 -4.30 -10.42
CA HIS A 68 -15.72 -4.96 -10.46
C HIS A 68 -16.76 -4.29 -9.56
N ARG A 69 -16.36 -3.29 -8.77
CA ARG A 69 -17.27 -2.53 -7.90
C ARG A 69 -16.79 -1.09 -7.72
N VAL A 70 -17.60 -0.13 -8.14
CA VAL A 70 -17.29 1.31 -8.06
C VAL A 70 -18.45 2.07 -7.44
N ILE A 71 -18.16 2.94 -6.47
CA ILE A 71 -19.17 3.75 -5.79
C ILE A 71 -18.63 5.16 -5.62
N ASP A 72 -19.27 6.11 -6.30
CA ASP A 72 -19.02 7.55 -6.22
C ASP A 72 -19.04 8.05 -4.76
N ASP A 73 -18.12 8.95 -4.42
CA ASP A 73 -17.90 9.49 -3.07
C ASP A 73 -17.67 8.39 -2.00
N PHE A 74 -17.13 7.24 -2.42
CA PHE A 74 -16.76 6.16 -1.53
C PHE A 74 -15.44 5.50 -1.94
N MET A 75 -15.46 4.56 -2.89
CA MET A 75 -14.28 3.78 -3.27
C MET A 75 -14.46 3.04 -4.61
N VAL A 76 -13.32 2.63 -5.17
CA VAL A 76 -13.24 1.75 -6.35
C VAL A 76 -12.49 0.48 -5.97
N GLN A 77 -13.12 -0.69 -6.14
CA GLN A 77 -12.62 -2.00 -5.73
C GLN A 77 -12.35 -2.89 -6.94
N GLY A 78 -11.18 -3.54 -6.95
CA GLY A 78 -10.69 -4.35 -8.07
C GLY A 78 -9.78 -5.50 -7.65
N GLY A 79 -9.13 -6.14 -8.62
CA GLY A 79 -8.08 -7.13 -8.38
C GLY A 79 -8.56 -8.55 -8.00
N GLY A 80 -9.78 -8.92 -8.36
CA GLY A 80 -10.33 -10.26 -8.05
C GLY A 80 -11.15 -10.93 -9.15
N PHE A 81 -11.54 -10.22 -10.21
CA PHE A 81 -12.45 -10.72 -11.24
C PHE A 81 -11.94 -10.38 -12.64
N ASP A 82 -12.22 -11.28 -13.58
CA ASP A 82 -12.04 -11.01 -15.02
C ASP A 82 -13.24 -10.22 -15.59
N PRO A 83 -13.19 -9.78 -16.86
CA PRO A 83 -14.31 -9.10 -17.52
C PRO A 83 -15.62 -9.90 -17.62
N ASN A 84 -15.58 -11.22 -17.40
CA ASN A 84 -16.77 -12.06 -17.37
C ASN A 84 -17.32 -12.24 -15.94
N LEU A 85 -16.82 -11.47 -14.99
CA LEU A 85 -17.13 -11.57 -13.56
C LEU A 85 -16.83 -12.95 -12.98
N VAL A 86 -15.84 -13.65 -13.53
CA VAL A 86 -15.30 -14.88 -12.97
C VAL A 86 -14.23 -14.52 -11.95
N LYS A 87 -14.44 -14.94 -10.70
CA LYS A 87 -13.47 -14.76 -9.63
C LYS A 87 -12.19 -15.54 -9.93
N ILE A 88 -11.06 -14.83 -9.99
CA ILE A 88 -9.74 -15.46 -10.13
C ILE A 88 -9.34 -16.03 -8.78
N THR A 89 -8.74 -17.22 -8.79
CA THR A 89 -8.31 -17.89 -7.55
C THR A 89 -7.03 -17.22 -7.04
N PRO A 90 -7.06 -16.56 -5.87
CA PRO A 90 -5.87 -15.97 -5.29
C PRO A 90 -5.04 -17.02 -4.53
N GLY A 91 -3.90 -16.58 -3.99
CA GLY A 91 -3.12 -17.33 -3.00
C GLY A 91 -3.76 -17.36 -1.61
N ASP A 92 -2.97 -17.77 -0.63
CA ASP A 92 -3.40 -17.85 0.76
C ASP A 92 -3.72 -16.46 1.35
N PRO A 93 -4.67 -16.36 2.29
CA PRO A 93 -5.02 -15.09 2.91
C PRO A 93 -3.91 -14.59 3.85
N ILE A 94 -3.85 -13.26 4.00
CA ILE A 94 -2.88 -12.58 4.87
C ILE A 94 -3.48 -12.13 6.21
N ILE A 95 -2.60 -11.92 7.19
CA ILE A 95 -2.96 -11.30 8.47
C ILE A 95 -3.34 -9.84 8.23
N ASN A 96 -4.32 -9.35 8.98
CA ASN A 96 -4.80 -7.98 8.85
C ASN A 96 -3.86 -7.05 9.63
N GLU A 97 -3.25 -6.10 8.93
CA GLU A 97 -2.34 -5.11 9.50
C GLU A 97 -3.00 -3.74 9.73
N SER A 98 -4.34 -3.66 9.70
CA SER A 98 -5.12 -2.42 9.91
C SER A 98 -4.90 -1.72 11.24
N SER A 99 -4.27 -2.37 12.23
CA SER A 99 -3.82 -1.73 13.47
C SER A 99 -2.59 -0.82 13.28
N ASN A 100 -2.08 -0.68 12.06
CA ASN A 100 -0.94 0.17 11.67
C ASN A 100 -1.19 1.69 11.74
N VAL A 101 -2.30 2.12 12.35
CA VAL A 101 -2.73 3.52 12.57
C VAL A 101 -2.95 4.36 11.31
N LEU A 102 -2.92 3.76 10.12
CA LEU A 102 -3.24 4.45 8.87
C LEU A 102 -4.76 4.53 8.69
N SER A 103 -5.24 5.72 8.30
CA SER A 103 -6.67 5.99 8.05
C SER A 103 -7.03 5.85 6.58
N ASN A 104 -8.25 5.37 6.31
CA ASN A 104 -8.88 5.25 4.99
C ASN A 104 -9.33 6.63 4.49
N LEU A 105 -8.37 7.52 4.27
CA LEU A 105 -8.57 8.85 3.70
C LEU A 105 -8.66 8.77 2.17
N GLN A 106 -9.21 9.81 1.55
CA GLN A 106 -9.21 9.95 0.09
C GLN A 106 -7.79 9.76 -0.47
N GLY A 107 -7.68 8.96 -1.53
CA GLY A 107 -6.44 8.60 -2.21
C GLY A 107 -5.62 7.50 -1.54
N THR A 108 -6.09 6.91 -0.43
CA THR A 108 -5.41 5.74 0.16
C THR A 108 -5.85 4.44 -0.51
N ILE A 109 -4.94 3.47 -0.61
CA ILE A 109 -5.25 2.10 -1.05
C ILE A 109 -5.27 1.15 0.16
N ALA A 110 -6.28 0.28 0.21
CA ALA A 110 -6.49 -0.66 1.31
C ALA A 110 -6.94 -2.04 0.80
N MET A 111 -6.68 -3.07 1.59
CA MET A 111 -7.05 -4.44 1.25
C MET A 111 -8.54 -4.71 1.50
N ALA A 112 -9.22 -5.25 0.50
CA ALA A 112 -10.56 -5.80 0.68
C ALA A 112 -10.48 -7.17 1.38
N ARG A 113 -11.53 -7.51 2.13
CA ARG A 113 -11.63 -8.78 2.86
C ARG A 113 -13.08 -9.18 3.05
N THR A 114 -13.29 -10.42 3.48
CA THR A 114 -14.60 -10.86 3.96
C THR A 114 -14.81 -10.42 5.42
N THR A 115 -15.90 -10.88 6.04
CA THR A 115 -16.20 -10.58 7.45
C THR A 115 -15.06 -10.97 8.39
N ASP A 116 -14.39 -12.09 8.12
CA ASP A 116 -13.23 -12.50 8.93
C ASP A 116 -12.02 -11.58 8.64
N PRO A 117 -11.38 -11.01 9.67
CA PRO A 117 -10.26 -10.08 9.52
C PRO A 117 -9.12 -10.62 8.66
N HIS A 118 -8.79 -11.90 8.78
CA HIS A 118 -7.58 -12.50 8.18
C HIS A 118 -7.92 -13.22 6.88
N THR A 119 -8.68 -12.55 6.01
CA THR A 119 -9.16 -13.10 4.72
C THR A 119 -8.84 -12.25 3.51
N ALA A 120 -8.10 -11.15 3.71
CA ALA A 120 -7.57 -10.38 2.59
C ALA A 120 -6.66 -11.29 1.74
N THR A 121 -6.79 -11.18 0.42
CA THR A 121 -6.00 -11.95 -0.56
C THR A 121 -5.47 -11.01 -1.63
N SER A 122 -6.12 -10.91 -2.79
CA SER A 122 -5.71 -10.04 -3.91
C SER A 122 -6.57 -8.80 -4.10
N GLU A 123 -7.81 -8.82 -3.61
CA GLU A 123 -8.73 -7.71 -3.83
C GLU A 123 -8.32 -6.48 -2.99
N PHE A 124 -8.30 -5.31 -3.64
CA PHE A 124 -7.99 -4.03 -3.02
C PHE A 124 -9.04 -2.99 -3.40
N PHE A 125 -9.08 -1.90 -2.65
CA PHE A 125 -9.85 -0.72 -3.02
C PHE A 125 -9.05 0.56 -2.84
N ILE A 126 -9.33 1.55 -3.68
CA ILE A 126 -8.82 2.92 -3.55
C ILE A 126 -9.96 3.79 -3.03
N ASN A 127 -9.71 4.51 -1.94
CA ASN A 127 -10.66 5.42 -1.33
C ASN A 127 -10.83 6.68 -2.19
N ASP A 128 -12.04 6.93 -2.70
CA ASP A 128 -12.38 8.17 -3.42
C ASP A 128 -12.91 9.27 -2.49
N ALA A 129 -13.16 8.92 -1.23
CA ALA A 129 -13.56 9.84 -0.16
C ALA A 129 -12.91 9.47 1.18
N ASN A 130 -13.13 10.30 2.21
CA ASN A 130 -12.67 10.00 3.57
C ASN A 130 -13.61 9.00 4.25
N ASN A 131 -13.19 7.74 4.33
CA ASN A 131 -13.99 6.61 4.81
C ASN A 131 -13.58 6.19 6.22
N LEU A 132 -13.60 7.12 7.17
CA LEU A 132 -13.12 6.89 8.55
C LEU A 132 -13.87 5.76 9.30
N PHE A 133 -15.04 5.35 8.82
CA PHE A 133 -15.78 4.20 9.35
C PHE A 133 -15.17 2.84 8.96
N LEU A 134 -14.19 2.84 8.05
CA LEU A 134 -13.39 1.66 7.68
C LEU A 134 -12.11 1.55 8.53
N ASP A 135 -11.80 2.55 9.34
CA ASP A 135 -10.59 2.57 10.16
C ASP A 135 -10.69 1.57 11.31
N HIS A 136 -9.52 1.03 11.69
CA HIS A 136 -9.39 0.23 12.90
C HIS A 136 -9.76 1.06 14.13
N GLY A 137 -10.63 0.51 14.98
CA GLY A 137 -11.13 1.17 16.18
C GLY A 137 -12.09 2.32 15.88
N SER A 138 -12.61 2.44 14.65
CA SER A 138 -13.66 3.40 14.34
C SER A 138 -14.84 3.25 15.31
N ASP A 139 -15.41 4.38 15.71
CA ASP A 139 -16.49 4.49 16.72
C ASP A 139 -17.82 3.90 16.18
N VAL A 140 -17.84 2.58 15.91
CA VAL A 140 -19.07 1.83 15.71
C VAL A 140 -19.74 1.79 17.08
N LYS A 141 -20.66 2.73 17.31
CA LYS A 141 -21.42 2.84 18.56
C LYS A 141 -21.88 1.45 19.00
N TYR A 142 -21.48 1.06 20.21
CA TYR A 142 -22.02 -0.12 20.89
C TYR A 142 -23.55 -0.05 20.79
N ALA A 143 -24.16 -0.97 20.05
CA ALA A 143 -25.57 -1.23 20.23
C ALA A 143 -25.70 -1.82 21.64
N GLU A 144 -26.62 -1.31 22.46
CA GLU A 144 -26.86 -1.79 23.84
C GLU A 144 -27.30 -3.27 23.89
N ASP A 145 -27.59 -3.87 22.73
CA ASP A 145 -27.95 -5.27 22.54
C ASP A 145 -26.72 -6.10 22.14
N GLU A 146 -26.22 -6.93 23.08
CA GLU A 146 -25.08 -7.83 22.86
C GLU A 146 -25.31 -8.85 21.72
N SER A 147 -26.55 -9.11 21.31
CA SER A 147 -26.85 -9.95 20.13
C SER A 147 -26.51 -9.28 18.80
N GLN A 148 -26.21 -7.98 18.82
CA GLN A 148 -25.74 -7.16 17.69
C GLN A 148 -24.21 -6.96 17.69
N ASN A 149 -23.45 -7.68 18.53
CA ASN A 149 -21.98 -7.70 18.53
C ASN A 149 -21.33 -8.36 17.29
N LEU A 150 -22.02 -8.37 16.14
CA LEU A 150 -21.39 -8.52 14.81
C LEU A 150 -20.35 -7.41 14.54
N ASN A 151 -20.36 -6.34 15.35
CA ASN A 151 -19.51 -5.16 15.25
C ASN A 151 -18.03 -5.37 15.58
N ALA A 152 -17.63 -6.43 16.31
CA ALA A 152 -16.21 -6.62 16.67
C ALA A 152 -15.29 -6.79 15.43
N TYR A 153 -15.81 -7.40 14.35
CA TYR A 153 -15.09 -7.56 13.10
C TYR A 153 -15.09 -6.30 12.22
N PHE A 154 -16.00 -5.36 12.45
CA PHE A 154 -15.93 -4.03 11.84
C PHE A 154 -14.93 -3.14 12.57
N LEU A 155 -14.79 -3.30 13.89
CA LEU A 155 -13.80 -2.57 14.69
C LEU A 155 -12.36 -2.89 14.30
N VAL A 156 -12.07 -4.04 13.68
CA VAL A 156 -10.71 -4.31 13.19
C VAL A 156 -10.37 -3.47 11.95
N GLY A 157 -11.34 -2.90 11.24
CA GLY A 157 -11.09 -2.05 10.07
C GLY A 157 -10.47 -2.76 8.85
N TYR A 158 -10.02 -1.95 7.90
CA TYR A 158 -9.37 -2.37 6.65
C TYR A 158 -7.95 -1.82 6.59
N CYS A 159 -7.00 -2.66 6.20
CA CYS A 159 -5.58 -2.30 6.21
C CYS A 159 -5.26 -1.38 5.04
N VAL A 160 -5.03 -0.10 5.33
CA VAL A 160 -4.37 0.82 4.40
C VAL A 160 -2.90 0.42 4.30
N PHE A 161 -2.39 0.31 3.08
CA PHE A 161 -1.02 -0.10 2.81
C PHE A 161 -0.31 0.78 1.78
N GLY A 162 -0.91 1.91 1.41
CA GLY A 162 -0.30 2.87 0.49
C GLY A 162 -1.21 4.05 0.17
N ARG A 163 -0.84 4.81 -0.84
CA ARG A 163 -1.64 5.90 -1.42
C ARG A 163 -1.39 6.07 -2.91
N VAL A 164 -2.32 6.71 -3.59
CA VAL A 164 -2.15 7.25 -4.93
C VAL A 164 -1.28 8.51 -4.84
N ILE A 165 -0.20 8.55 -5.61
CA ILE A 165 0.69 9.70 -5.75
C ILE A 165 0.55 10.41 -7.10
N ASP A 166 -0.01 9.73 -8.11
CA ASP A 166 -0.43 10.31 -9.39
C ASP A 166 -1.66 9.54 -9.95
N GLY A 167 -2.51 10.21 -10.71
CA GLY A 167 -3.71 9.59 -11.30
C GLY A 167 -4.97 9.58 -10.42
N MET A 168 -5.09 10.48 -9.45
CA MET A 168 -6.34 10.63 -8.67
C MET A 168 -7.54 11.08 -9.51
N ASP A 169 -7.31 11.80 -10.61
CA ASP A 169 -8.34 12.14 -11.59
C ASP A 169 -8.85 10.90 -12.34
N VAL A 170 -7.98 9.92 -12.60
CA VAL A 170 -8.38 8.61 -13.14
C VAL A 170 -9.25 7.86 -12.14
N VAL A 171 -8.89 7.83 -10.85
CA VAL A 171 -9.71 7.23 -9.78
C VAL A 171 -11.10 7.87 -9.70
N ALA A 172 -11.16 9.20 -9.71
CA ALA A 172 -12.42 9.94 -9.67
C ALA A 172 -13.28 9.72 -10.94
N ALA A 173 -12.65 9.52 -12.09
CA ALA A 173 -13.36 9.16 -13.32
C ALA A 173 -13.96 7.74 -13.20
N ILE A 174 -13.21 6.78 -12.66
CA ILE A 174 -13.67 5.40 -12.44
C ILE A 174 -14.87 5.37 -11.48
N SER A 175 -14.83 6.11 -10.36
CA SER A 175 -15.89 6.10 -9.36
C SER A 175 -17.22 6.68 -9.88
N ALA A 176 -17.14 7.59 -10.86
CA ALA A 176 -18.28 8.25 -11.48
C ALA A 176 -18.94 7.45 -12.62
N GLU A 177 -18.37 6.30 -13.01
CA GLU A 177 -18.91 5.50 -14.12
C GLU A 177 -20.30 4.90 -13.79
N PRO A 178 -21.23 4.85 -14.75
CA PRO A 178 -22.53 4.22 -14.55
C PRO A 178 -22.41 2.74 -14.16
N THR A 179 -23.19 2.31 -13.18
CA THR A 179 -23.16 0.93 -12.67
C THR A 179 -24.48 0.18 -12.83
N GLN A 180 -24.39 -1.14 -12.76
CA GLN A 180 -25.49 -2.08 -12.83
C GLN A 180 -25.39 -3.19 -11.77
N VAL A 181 -26.42 -4.04 -11.75
CA VAL A 181 -26.41 -5.29 -10.99
C VAL A 181 -26.15 -6.44 -11.97
N GLU A 182 -25.05 -7.15 -11.78
CA GLU A 182 -24.63 -8.24 -12.67
C GLU A 182 -24.03 -9.40 -11.88
N GLY A 183 -24.37 -10.64 -12.24
CA GLY A 183 -23.88 -11.82 -11.51
C GLY A 183 -24.29 -11.89 -10.04
N GLY A 184 -25.27 -11.09 -9.61
CA GLY A 184 -25.65 -10.93 -8.19
C GLY A 184 -24.78 -9.92 -7.41
N MET A 185 -23.80 -9.31 -8.06
CA MET A 185 -23.02 -8.19 -7.54
C MET A 185 -23.71 -6.87 -7.88
N ARG A 186 -23.59 -5.89 -6.98
CA ARG A 186 -24.11 -4.53 -7.19
C ARG A 186 -22.93 -3.61 -7.49
N ASP A 187 -23.26 -2.46 -8.08
CA ASP A 187 -22.31 -1.38 -8.32
C ASP A 187 -21.18 -1.78 -9.27
N VAL A 188 -21.45 -2.73 -10.18
CA VAL A 188 -20.54 -3.17 -11.24
C VAL A 188 -20.60 -2.15 -12.38
N PRO A 189 -19.48 -1.60 -12.88
CA PRO A 189 -19.48 -0.74 -14.07
C PRO A 189 -20.23 -1.37 -15.26
N ILE A 190 -20.98 -0.57 -16.02
CA ILE A 190 -21.67 -1.07 -17.23
C ILE A 190 -20.67 -1.42 -18.32
N ASP A 191 -19.67 -0.56 -18.51
CA ASP A 191 -18.54 -0.78 -19.40
C ASP A 191 -17.31 -1.10 -18.56
N ASP A 192 -16.54 -2.11 -18.97
CA ASP A 192 -15.41 -2.61 -18.17
C ASP A 192 -14.34 -1.55 -17.94
N ILE A 193 -13.80 -1.54 -16.71
CA ILE A 193 -12.63 -0.75 -16.31
C ILE A 193 -11.54 -1.74 -15.96
N ILE A 194 -10.58 -1.88 -16.86
CA ILE A 194 -9.61 -2.97 -16.91
C ILE A 194 -8.25 -2.46 -16.43
N ILE A 195 -7.66 -3.17 -15.47
CA ILE A 195 -6.24 -3.08 -15.14
C ILE A 195 -5.50 -3.80 -16.27
N GLN A 196 -5.08 -3.05 -17.28
CA GLN A 196 -4.38 -3.61 -18.45
C GLN A 196 -3.10 -4.33 -18.01
N SER A 197 -2.36 -3.70 -17.10
CA SER A 197 -1.21 -4.29 -16.42
C SER A 197 -0.90 -3.54 -15.12
N ALA A 198 -0.26 -4.22 -14.18
CA ALA A 198 0.34 -3.59 -13.01
C ALA A 198 1.87 -3.75 -13.05
N THR A 199 2.62 -2.65 -12.91
CA THR A 199 4.09 -2.68 -12.96
C THR A 199 4.69 -2.16 -11.67
N LEU A 200 5.69 -2.88 -11.16
CA LEU A 200 6.54 -2.38 -10.09
C LEU A 200 7.59 -1.44 -10.71
N ASP A 201 7.57 -0.18 -10.32
CA ASP A 201 8.51 0.83 -10.81
C ASP A 201 9.79 0.70 -9.95
N THR A 202 10.81 0.04 -10.52
CA THR A 202 12.03 -0.47 -9.84
C THR A 202 12.83 0.53 -8.98
N PRO A 203 13.66 0.04 -8.02
CA PRO A 203 13.63 -1.26 -7.33
C PRO A 203 13.36 -1.10 -5.81
N VAL A 204 12.63 -2.07 -5.28
CA VAL A 204 12.45 -2.25 -3.83
C VAL A 204 13.56 -3.16 -3.36
N CYS A 205 14.42 -2.67 -2.46
CA CYS A 205 15.47 -3.51 -1.90
C CYS A 205 14.79 -4.43 -0.88
N ILE A 206 14.48 -5.66 -1.31
CA ILE A 206 13.83 -6.67 -0.45
C ILE A 206 14.76 -7.04 0.72
N GLU A 207 16.07 -6.84 0.54
CA GLU A 207 17.08 -6.84 1.58
C GLU A 207 17.87 -5.52 1.49
N GLU A 208 18.03 -4.79 2.59
CA GLU A 208 19.02 -3.70 2.66
C GLU A 208 20.40 -4.32 2.39
N LEU A 209 20.96 -4.08 1.20
CA LEU A 209 22.31 -4.52 0.88
C LEU A 209 23.28 -3.61 1.63
N GLU A 210 24.09 -4.17 2.53
CA GLU A 210 25.18 -3.42 3.15
C GLU A 210 26.12 -2.87 2.06
N GLY A 211 26.02 -1.56 1.77
CA GLY A 211 26.84 -0.90 0.75
C GLY A 211 26.06 -0.27 -0.41
N ASP A 212 24.74 -0.45 -0.47
CA ASP A 212 23.86 0.34 -1.33
C ASP A 212 23.68 1.74 -0.73
N ILE A 213 24.23 2.75 -1.39
CA ILE A 213 24.31 4.15 -0.95
C ILE A 213 23.34 5.02 -1.75
N ASP A 214 23.01 4.65 -2.99
CA ASP A 214 22.12 5.44 -3.84
C ASP A 214 20.68 4.90 -3.94
N GLY A 215 20.42 3.73 -3.35
CA GLY A 215 19.10 3.13 -3.18
C GLY A 215 18.58 2.43 -4.42
N ASP A 216 19.46 2.03 -5.35
CA ASP A 216 19.10 1.33 -6.58
C ASP A 216 19.12 -0.21 -6.46
N CYS A 217 19.33 -0.72 -5.25
CA CYS A 217 19.32 -2.14 -4.92
C CYS A 217 20.38 -2.98 -5.63
N ASP A 218 21.42 -2.33 -6.15
CA ASP A 218 22.67 -2.95 -6.51
C ASP A 218 23.79 -2.42 -5.58
N VAL A 219 24.91 -3.15 -5.51
CA VAL A 219 26.14 -2.63 -4.89
C VAL A 219 27.17 -2.50 -5.99
N ASP A 220 27.27 -1.31 -6.57
CA ASP A 220 28.03 -1.04 -7.78
C ASP A 220 28.85 0.27 -7.70
N LEU A 221 29.31 0.78 -8.85
CA LEU A 221 30.14 1.98 -8.89
C LEU A 221 29.37 3.26 -8.53
N ALA A 222 28.07 3.30 -8.79
CA ALA A 222 27.19 4.43 -8.51
C ALA A 222 27.11 4.70 -6.99
N ASP A 223 27.10 3.64 -6.17
CA ASP A 223 27.21 3.74 -4.71
C ASP A 223 28.50 4.40 -4.25
N PHE A 224 29.63 4.01 -4.83
CA PHE A 224 30.92 4.62 -4.51
C PHE A 224 30.97 6.09 -4.92
N VAL A 225 30.35 6.44 -6.05
CA VAL A 225 30.22 7.83 -6.51
C VAL A 225 29.38 8.61 -5.51
N LYS A 226 28.23 8.07 -5.10
CA LYS A 226 27.32 8.72 -4.15
C LYS A 226 27.96 8.91 -2.78
N LEU A 227 28.70 7.91 -2.29
CA LEU A 227 29.47 7.99 -1.06
C LEU A 227 30.52 9.11 -1.13
N ALA A 228 31.21 9.24 -2.26
CA ALA A 228 32.22 10.28 -2.46
C ALA A 228 31.59 11.68 -2.53
N GLU A 229 30.44 11.83 -3.20
CA GLU A 229 29.67 13.08 -3.22
C GLU A 229 29.23 13.50 -1.82
N ASN A 230 28.66 12.57 -1.05
CA ASN A 230 28.23 12.83 0.32
C ASN A 230 29.42 13.23 1.22
N TRP A 231 30.56 12.55 1.07
CA TRP A 231 31.78 12.91 1.80
C TRP A 231 32.29 14.30 1.44
N LEU A 232 32.25 14.66 0.15
CA LEU A 232 32.64 16.00 -0.32
C LEU A 232 31.68 17.07 0.22
N ALA A 233 30.37 16.82 0.23
CA ALA A 233 29.39 17.75 0.78
C ALA A 233 29.61 18.01 2.28
N CYS A 234 29.89 16.96 3.06
CA CYS A 234 30.13 17.06 4.50
C CYS A 234 31.49 17.67 4.87
N ASN A 235 32.46 17.63 3.96
CA ASN A 235 33.81 18.16 4.18
C ASN A 235 34.15 19.34 3.26
N ALA A 236 33.17 19.88 2.55
CA ALA A 236 33.32 21.11 1.80
C ALA A 236 33.58 22.25 2.79
N ILE A 237 34.81 22.75 2.79
CA ILE A 237 35.19 23.96 3.50
C ILE A 237 34.66 25.14 2.66
N GLU A 238 33.36 25.40 2.70
CA GLU A 238 32.88 26.70 2.23
C GLU A 238 33.26 27.76 3.28
N PRO A 239 34.00 28.81 2.91
CA PRO A 239 34.23 29.93 3.81
C PRO A 239 32.90 30.70 3.99
N PRO A 240 32.69 31.36 5.14
CA PRO A 240 31.51 32.22 5.30
C PRO A 240 31.54 33.30 4.23
N CYS A 241 30.44 33.41 3.48
CA CYS A 241 30.21 34.52 2.55
C CYS A 241 30.44 35.86 3.25
N ILE A 242 31.23 36.72 2.61
CA ILE A 242 31.44 38.15 2.95
C ILE A 242 30.19 38.94 2.59
#